data_AF-A0A6M3LHJ5-F1
#
_entry.id   AF-A0A6M3LHJ5-F1
#
_cell.length_a   1.000
_cell.length_b   1.000
_cell.length_c   1.000
_cell.angle_alpha   90.00
_cell.angle_beta   90.00
_cell.angle_gamma   90.00
#
_symmetry.space_group_name_H-M   'P 1'
#
loop_
_entity.id
_entity.type
_entity.pdbx_description
1 polymer ?
#
loop_
_entity_poly.entity_id
_entity_poly.type
_entity_poly.pdbx_seq_one_letter_code
_entity_poly.pdbx_strand_id
1 'polypeptide(L)'
;MNIDAYIDLVSSIHARICFFDEFEKDTKILIIRHDVDHDLNKAVQLAEIEAKNGIRSTYFILHNAKYFDYSDKLAHRCKTIRDYGHQIGFHNDALTVWLRTQEPMKEVIAKPLKFLRSNGIVVKYSSAHGSPLMRKYNFKNFQIWKGAKRGPLSPSKQLRLSDFGLKDEVYLMPFNYYWSESGNKWRGGRVPFVGWFERDFSFLNTEQLHDSITEFNQMENISAQLLTHPK
;
A
#
# COMPACT_ATOMS: atom_id res chain seq x y z
N MET A 1 -7.85 14.03 -2.39
CA MET A 1 -8.50 13.91 -1.07
C MET A 1 -8.50 15.30 -0.45
N ASN A 2 -9.59 15.75 0.18
CA ASN A 2 -9.53 16.98 0.97
C ASN A 2 -8.62 16.71 2.18
N ILE A 3 -7.59 17.54 2.37
CA ILE A 3 -6.57 17.31 3.39
C ILE A 3 -7.16 17.41 4.81
N ASP A 4 -8.08 18.35 5.04
CA ASP A 4 -8.70 18.53 6.36
C ASP A 4 -9.55 17.29 6.69
N ALA A 5 -10.35 16.83 5.72
CA ALA A 5 -11.14 15.60 5.87
C ALA A 5 -10.26 14.36 6.11
N TYR A 6 -9.05 14.33 5.55
CA TYR A 6 -8.08 13.25 5.80
C TYR A 6 -7.54 13.31 7.24
N ILE A 7 -7.13 14.48 7.70
CA ILE A 7 -6.62 14.67 9.07
C ILE A 7 -7.72 14.36 10.09
N ASP A 8 -8.95 14.83 9.86
CA ASP A 8 -10.10 14.54 10.71
C ASP A 8 -10.39 13.04 10.77
N LEU A 9 -10.33 12.37 9.61
CA LEU A 9 -10.50 10.91 9.53
C LEU A 9 -9.45 10.18 10.36
N VAL A 10 -8.15 10.48 10.16
CA VAL A 10 -7.07 9.83 10.91
C VAL A 10 -7.21 10.11 12.40
N SER A 11 -7.52 11.35 12.78
CA SER A 11 -7.70 11.76 14.18
C SER A 11 -8.89 11.08 14.85
N SER A 12 -9.92 10.70 14.08
CA SER A 12 -11.08 9.95 14.60
C SER A 12 -10.79 8.47 14.89
N ILE A 13 -9.64 7.93 14.47
CA ILE A 13 -9.26 6.53 14.69
C ILE A 13 -8.38 6.43 15.94
N HIS A 14 -8.92 5.89 17.02
CA HIS A 14 -8.25 5.81 18.32
C HIS A 14 -7.33 4.57 18.42
N ALA A 15 -6.19 4.61 17.73
CA ALA A 15 -5.19 3.54 17.76
C ALA A 15 -3.76 4.08 17.69
N ARG A 16 -2.79 3.28 18.14
CA ARG A 16 -1.37 3.61 17.96
C ARG A 16 -1.02 3.53 16.48
N ILE A 17 -0.59 4.65 15.89
CA ILE A 17 -0.08 4.67 14.51
C ILE A 17 1.32 4.08 14.47
N CYS A 18 1.54 3.10 13.59
CA CYS A 18 2.85 2.46 13.41
C CYS A 18 3.12 2.04 11.97
N PHE A 19 4.36 1.65 11.70
CA PHE A 19 4.76 1.05 10.43
C PHE A 19 4.51 -0.46 10.39
N PHE A 20 4.66 -1.03 9.21
CA PHE A 20 4.53 -2.45 8.96
C PHE A 20 5.55 -3.32 9.72
N ASP A 21 6.74 -2.81 10.01
CA ASP A 21 7.74 -3.53 10.80
C ASP A 21 7.51 -3.48 12.31
N GLU A 22 6.55 -2.67 12.75
CA GLU A 22 6.09 -2.56 14.13
C GLU A 22 4.72 -3.24 14.33
N PHE A 23 4.25 -4.01 13.33
CA PHE A 23 3.00 -4.76 13.45
C PHE A 23 3.11 -5.77 14.57
N GLU A 24 2.19 -5.67 15.52
CA GLU A 24 2.08 -6.56 16.66
C GLU A 24 0.67 -7.12 16.71
N LYS A 25 0.56 -8.44 16.80
CA LYS A 25 -0.74 -9.10 16.92
C LYS A 25 -1.37 -8.70 18.26
N ASP A 26 -2.70 -8.69 18.30
CA ASP A 26 -3.45 -8.46 19.54
C ASP A 26 -3.13 -7.09 20.19
N THR A 27 -2.72 -6.10 19.38
CA THR A 27 -2.49 -4.71 19.81
C THR A 27 -3.37 -3.76 19.01
N LYS A 28 -3.89 -2.70 19.66
CA LYS A 28 -4.71 -1.68 18.99
C LYS A 28 -3.86 -0.73 18.14
N ILE A 29 -3.73 -1.05 16.85
CA ILE A 29 -2.84 -0.33 15.91
C ILE A 29 -3.54 0.11 14.63
N LEU A 30 -3.07 1.22 14.08
CA LEU A 30 -3.41 1.71 12.76
C LEU A 30 -2.13 1.78 11.91
N ILE A 31 -2.15 1.16 10.74
CA ILE A 31 -1.09 1.30 9.74
C ILE A 31 -1.64 2.06 8.54
N ILE A 32 -1.03 3.20 8.24
CA ILE A 32 -1.44 4.06 7.13
C ILE A 32 -0.51 3.82 5.94
N ARG A 33 -1.09 3.64 4.76
CA ARG A 33 -0.36 3.53 3.51
C ARG A 33 -0.91 4.45 2.43
N HIS A 34 0.00 4.90 1.58
CA HIS A 34 -0.29 5.71 0.41
C HIS A 34 0.19 5.00 -0.85
N ASP A 35 -0.73 4.64 -1.74
CA ASP A 35 -0.36 4.15 -3.07
C ASP A 35 -0.15 5.37 -3.99
N VAL A 36 1.10 5.61 -4.41
CA VAL A 36 1.50 6.79 -5.20
C VAL A 36 1.35 6.49 -6.69
N ASP A 37 0.13 6.60 -7.22
CA ASP A 37 -0.15 6.17 -8.60
C ASP A 37 0.29 7.17 -9.67
N HIS A 38 0.28 8.47 -9.38
CA HIS A 38 0.30 9.51 -10.41
C HIS A 38 1.27 10.66 -10.19
N ASP A 39 1.39 11.20 -8.97
CA ASP A 39 2.20 12.39 -8.71
C ASP A 39 3.01 12.26 -7.41
N LEU A 40 4.33 12.12 -7.59
CA LEU A 40 5.27 12.03 -6.49
C LEU A 40 5.44 13.35 -5.72
N ASN A 41 5.15 14.50 -6.34
CA ASN A 41 5.19 15.79 -5.62
C ASN A 41 4.00 15.91 -4.66
N LYS A 42 2.81 15.41 -5.05
CA LYS A 42 1.65 15.32 -4.15
C LYS A 42 1.93 14.41 -2.96
N ALA A 43 2.63 13.31 -3.18
CA ALA A 43 3.10 12.45 -2.09
C ALA A 43 4.06 13.18 -1.13
N VAL A 44 5.00 13.98 -1.64
CA VAL A 44 5.89 14.81 -0.79
C VAL A 44 5.11 15.86 0.00
N GLN A 45 4.12 16.52 -0.63
CA GLN A 45 3.26 17.50 0.07
C GLN A 45 2.47 16.84 1.20
N LEU A 46 1.89 15.67 0.94
CA LEU A 46 1.15 14.93 1.96
C LEU A 46 2.08 14.49 3.10
N ALA A 47 3.29 14.03 2.79
CA ALA A 47 4.29 13.64 3.77
C ALA A 47 4.64 14.80 4.71
N GLU A 48 4.86 16.00 4.17
CA GLU A 48 5.10 17.18 5.00
C GLU A 48 3.93 17.48 5.95
N ILE A 49 2.69 17.35 5.45
CA ILE A 49 1.49 17.62 6.24
C ILE A 49 1.29 16.56 7.32
N GLU A 50 1.49 15.28 6.99
CA GLU A 50 1.44 14.19 7.96
C GLU A 50 2.47 14.39 9.08
N ALA A 51 3.71 14.75 8.73
CA ALA A 51 4.77 15.02 9.69
C ALA A 51 4.39 16.16 10.65
N LYS A 52 3.79 17.25 10.14
CA LYS A 52 3.29 18.37 10.97
C LYS A 52 2.19 17.96 11.94
N ASN A 53 1.45 16.89 11.64
CA ASN A 53 0.36 16.36 12.47
C ASN A 53 0.77 15.10 13.26
N GLY A 54 2.07 14.74 13.28
CA GLY A 54 2.56 13.56 14.00
C GLY A 54 2.10 12.22 13.41
N ILE A 55 1.63 12.21 12.16
CA ILE A 55 1.16 11.01 11.46
C ILE A 55 2.35 10.28 10.85
N ARG A 56 2.35 8.94 10.95
CA ARG A 56 3.38 8.07 10.36
C ARG A 56 2.75 7.15 9.32
N SER A 57 3.28 7.19 8.10
CA SER A 57 2.73 6.43 6.96
C SER A 57 3.81 5.79 6.10
N THR A 58 3.41 4.84 5.25
CA THR A 58 4.29 4.23 4.23
C THR A 58 3.82 4.60 2.83
N TYR A 59 4.72 5.15 2.01
CA TYR A 59 4.45 5.56 0.64
C TYR A 59 4.95 4.51 -0.35
N PHE A 60 4.03 3.85 -1.06
CA PHE A 60 4.33 2.83 -2.05
C PHE A 60 4.53 3.46 -3.42
N ILE A 61 5.76 3.34 -3.92
CA ILE A 61 6.21 3.99 -5.16
C ILE A 61 5.98 3.04 -6.35
N LEU A 62 5.20 3.50 -7.32
CA LEU A 62 4.80 2.75 -8.51
C LEU A 62 5.89 2.78 -9.58
N HIS A 63 6.52 1.63 -9.78
CA HIS A 63 7.72 1.50 -10.61
C HIS A 63 7.51 1.76 -12.11
N ASN A 64 6.26 1.70 -12.57
CA ASN A 64 5.87 1.96 -13.95
C ASN A 64 5.01 3.23 -14.09
N ALA A 65 4.91 4.06 -13.05
CA ALA A 65 4.25 5.36 -13.14
C ALA A 65 5.08 6.33 -14.00
N LYS A 66 4.43 7.36 -14.56
CA LYS A 66 5.09 8.38 -15.39
C LYS A 66 6.23 9.11 -14.67
N TYR A 67 6.13 9.27 -13.34
CA TYR A 67 7.16 9.91 -12.54
C TYR A 67 8.37 8.99 -12.30
N PHE A 68 8.27 7.68 -12.56
CA PHE A 68 9.33 6.72 -12.28
C PHE A 68 10.36 6.66 -13.41
N ASP A 69 11.28 7.63 -13.41
CA ASP A 69 12.19 7.92 -14.52
C ASP A 69 13.67 7.55 -14.25
N TYR A 70 13.95 6.86 -13.14
CA TYR A 70 15.32 6.51 -12.72
C TYR A 70 16.25 7.72 -12.53
N SER A 71 15.69 8.90 -12.26
CA SER A 71 16.47 10.13 -12.03
C SER A 71 16.84 10.36 -10.56
N ASP A 72 17.87 11.16 -10.33
CA ASP A 72 18.20 11.68 -9.00
C ASP A 72 17.05 12.49 -8.39
N LYS A 73 16.19 13.10 -9.22
CA LYS A 73 15.01 13.82 -8.76
C LYS A 73 14.00 12.86 -8.10
N LEU A 74 13.75 11.69 -8.69
CA LEU A 74 12.91 10.68 -8.06
C LEU A 74 13.52 10.20 -6.73
N ALA A 75 14.82 9.91 -6.73
CA ALA A 75 15.52 9.46 -5.53
C ALA A 75 15.46 10.53 -4.42
N HIS A 76 15.67 11.79 -4.76
CA HIS A 76 15.58 12.92 -3.84
C HIS A 76 14.18 13.04 -3.25
N ARG A 77 13.12 12.95 -4.06
CA ARG A 77 11.74 13.01 -3.57
C ARG A 77 11.40 11.86 -2.61
N CYS A 78 11.87 10.65 -2.88
CA CYS A 78 11.72 9.52 -1.96
C CYS A 78 12.47 9.76 -0.64
N LYS A 79 13.68 10.35 -0.70
CA LYS A 79 14.43 10.76 0.50
C LYS A 79 13.70 11.85 1.28
N THR A 80 13.11 12.84 0.60
CA THR A 80 12.30 13.88 1.26
C THR A 80 11.14 13.28 2.05
N ILE A 81 10.38 12.34 1.48
CA ILE A 81 9.31 11.62 2.20
C ILE A 81 9.86 10.93 3.45
N ARG A 82 11.01 10.26 3.33
CA ARG A 82 11.68 9.62 4.47
C ARG A 82 12.14 10.63 5.52
N ASP A 83 12.67 11.77 5.10
CA ASP A 83 13.19 12.81 5.99
C ASP A 83 12.06 13.50 6.77
N TYR A 84 10.83 13.46 6.26
CA TYR A 84 9.59 13.77 7.00
C TYR A 84 9.16 12.66 7.98
N GLY A 85 9.94 11.59 8.12
CA GLY A 85 9.71 10.52 9.09
C GLY A 85 8.84 9.38 8.59
N HIS A 86 8.69 9.20 7.27
CA HIS A 86 7.89 8.12 6.68
C HIS A 86 8.72 6.98 6.07
N GLN A 87 8.05 5.87 5.74
CA GLN A 87 8.68 4.75 5.04
C GLN A 87 8.38 4.76 3.54
N ILE A 88 9.26 4.14 2.76
CA ILE A 88 9.08 3.89 1.33
C ILE A 88 8.80 2.40 1.10
N GLY A 89 7.74 2.11 0.36
CA GLY A 89 7.35 0.78 -0.09
C GLY A 89 7.44 0.64 -1.62
N PHE A 90 7.39 -0.60 -2.10
CA PHE A 90 7.37 -0.92 -3.53
C PHE A 90 5.92 -1.14 -4.00
N HIS A 91 5.40 -0.30 -4.90
CA HIS A 91 4.08 -0.53 -5.48
C HIS A 91 4.21 -1.44 -6.72
N ASN A 92 3.89 -2.72 -6.54
CA ASN A 92 4.14 -3.79 -7.50
C ASN A 92 3.07 -3.84 -8.59
N ASP A 93 3.47 -3.54 -9.82
CA ASP A 93 2.67 -3.74 -11.04
C ASP A 93 3.33 -4.68 -12.08
N ALA A 94 4.13 -5.64 -11.61
CA ALA A 94 4.99 -6.44 -12.46
C ALA A 94 4.24 -7.27 -13.50
N LEU A 95 3.05 -7.78 -13.16
CA LEU A 95 2.28 -8.59 -14.09
C LEU A 95 1.70 -7.75 -15.23
N THR A 96 1.26 -6.52 -14.93
CA THR A 96 0.80 -5.58 -15.96
C THR A 96 1.92 -5.27 -16.95
N VAL A 97 3.14 -5.03 -16.46
CA VAL A 97 4.29 -4.78 -17.33
C VAL A 97 4.63 -6.01 -18.16
N TRP A 98 4.69 -7.19 -17.55
CA TRP A 98 4.94 -8.44 -18.27
C TRP A 98 3.89 -8.69 -19.38
N LEU A 99 2.60 -8.51 -19.09
CA LEU A 99 1.55 -8.67 -20.11
C LEU A 99 1.70 -7.71 -21.30
N ARG A 100 2.25 -6.51 -21.06
CA ARG A 100 2.44 -5.49 -22.10
C ARG A 100 3.73 -5.65 -22.89
N THR A 101 4.79 -6.14 -22.26
CA THR A 101 6.16 -6.05 -22.79
C THR A 101 6.86 -7.39 -22.97
N GLN A 102 6.34 -8.45 -22.33
CA GLN A 102 6.99 -9.75 -22.18
C GLN A 102 8.33 -9.71 -21.43
N GLU A 103 8.69 -8.59 -20.80
CA GLU A 103 9.88 -8.51 -19.94
C GLU A 103 9.73 -9.48 -18.75
N PRO A 104 10.76 -10.27 -18.40
CA PRO A 104 10.69 -11.19 -17.28
C PRO A 104 10.31 -10.47 -15.97
N MET A 105 9.24 -10.91 -15.29
CA MET A 105 8.75 -10.25 -14.07
C MET A 105 9.81 -10.08 -12.98
N LYS A 106 10.81 -10.98 -12.92
CA LYS A 106 11.95 -10.84 -12.00
C LYS A 106 12.74 -9.56 -12.27
N GLU A 107 13.00 -9.24 -13.53
CA GLU A 107 13.73 -8.03 -13.92
C GLU A 107 12.88 -6.78 -13.69
N VAL A 108 11.60 -6.86 -14.03
CA VAL A 108 10.61 -5.78 -13.78
C VAL A 108 10.57 -5.37 -12.30
N ILE A 109 10.78 -6.31 -11.38
CA ILE A 109 10.82 -6.05 -9.93
C ILE A 109 12.23 -5.67 -9.47
N ALA A 110 13.26 -6.41 -9.91
CA ALA A 110 14.63 -6.25 -9.44
C ALA A 110 15.24 -4.92 -9.85
N LYS A 111 15.02 -4.47 -11.08
CA LYS A 111 15.58 -3.23 -11.63
C LYS A 111 15.17 -1.98 -10.84
N PRO A 112 13.87 -1.68 -10.61
CA PRO A 112 13.48 -0.52 -9.81
C PRO A 112 13.88 -0.64 -8.34
N LEU A 113 13.81 -1.83 -7.74
CA LEU A 113 14.29 -2.02 -6.36
C LEU A 113 15.79 -1.76 -6.22
N LYS A 114 16.60 -2.21 -7.18
CA LYS A 114 18.04 -1.92 -7.24
C LYS A 114 18.27 -0.42 -7.34
N PHE A 115 17.56 0.27 -8.23
CA PHE A 115 17.66 1.73 -8.35
C PHE A 115 17.38 2.45 -7.02
N LEU A 116 16.26 2.13 -6.36
CA LEU A 116 15.88 2.75 -5.09
C LEU A 116 16.96 2.48 -4.01
N ARG A 117 17.41 1.24 -3.88
CA ARG A 117 18.38 0.84 -2.85
C ARG A 117 19.78 1.39 -3.10
N SER A 118 20.24 1.42 -4.35
CA SER A 118 21.51 2.06 -4.72
C SER A 118 21.51 3.56 -4.41
N ASN A 119 20.33 4.18 -4.33
CA ASN A 119 20.15 5.56 -3.90
C ASN A 119 19.95 5.72 -2.37
N GLY A 120 20.15 4.66 -1.57
CA GLY A 120 20.02 4.72 -0.11
C GLY A 120 18.58 4.71 0.39
N ILE A 121 17.62 4.29 -0.44
CA ILE A 121 16.21 4.16 -0.04
C ILE A 121 15.98 2.72 0.44
N VAL A 122 15.55 2.58 1.69
CA VAL A 122 15.22 1.29 2.29
C VAL A 122 13.80 0.91 1.90
N VAL A 123 13.66 -0.23 1.21
CA VAL A 123 12.37 -0.75 0.75
C VAL A 123 12.21 -2.18 1.25
N LYS A 124 11.28 -2.38 2.20
CA LYS A 124 11.03 -3.67 2.88
C LYS A 124 9.70 -4.33 2.50
N TYR A 125 8.71 -3.58 2.03
CA TYR A 125 7.36 -4.08 1.80
C TYR A 125 6.88 -3.82 0.37
N SER A 126 6.05 -4.72 -0.14
CA SER A 126 5.34 -4.59 -1.42
C SER A 126 3.86 -4.28 -1.19
N SER A 127 3.27 -3.47 -2.06
CA SER A 127 1.82 -3.26 -2.20
C SER A 127 1.44 -3.54 -3.65
N ALA A 128 0.52 -4.46 -3.90
CA ALA A 128 0.04 -4.74 -5.25
C ALA A 128 -0.77 -3.59 -5.86
N HIS A 129 -0.37 -3.13 -7.06
CA HIS A 129 -1.12 -2.15 -7.82
C HIS A 129 -2.39 -2.77 -8.38
N GLY A 130 -3.52 -2.09 -8.19
CA GLY A 130 -4.80 -2.43 -8.79
C GLY A 130 -4.88 -1.90 -10.22
N SER A 131 -4.07 -2.38 -11.16
CA SER A 131 -4.10 -1.82 -12.51
C SER A 131 -5.44 -2.10 -13.22
N PRO A 132 -5.96 -1.18 -14.07
CA PRO A 132 -7.18 -1.42 -14.84
C PRO A 132 -7.11 -2.68 -15.71
N LEU A 133 -5.93 -3.00 -16.24
CA LEU A 133 -5.71 -4.20 -17.05
C LEU A 133 -5.90 -5.45 -16.18
N MET A 134 -5.36 -5.47 -14.96
CA MET A 134 -5.48 -6.64 -14.09
C MET A 134 -6.92 -6.84 -13.62
N ARG A 135 -7.65 -5.75 -13.33
CA ARG A 135 -9.09 -5.81 -13.02
C ARG A 135 -9.91 -6.44 -14.15
N LYS A 136 -9.62 -6.10 -15.41
CA LYS A 136 -10.31 -6.67 -16.58
C LYS A 136 -10.19 -8.19 -16.64
N TYR A 137 -9.06 -8.75 -16.21
CA TYR A 137 -8.81 -10.20 -16.23
C TYR A 137 -9.06 -10.89 -14.90
N ASN A 138 -9.70 -10.21 -13.94
CA ASN A 138 -9.91 -10.68 -12.58
C ASN A 138 -8.62 -11.23 -11.94
N PHE A 139 -7.54 -10.46 -12.06
CA PHE A 139 -6.25 -10.80 -11.53
C PHE A 139 -5.73 -9.69 -10.61
N LYS A 140 -4.87 -10.05 -9.65
CA LYS A 140 -4.28 -9.12 -8.68
C LYS A 140 -2.76 -9.28 -8.68
N ASN A 141 -2.02 -8.16 -8.71
CA ASN A 141 -0.55 -8.21 -8.81
C ASN A 141 0.12 -8.97 -7.65
N PHE A 142 -0.48 -9.06 -6.47
CA PHE A 142 0.07 -9.87 -5.37
C PHE A 142 0.08 -11.38 -5.66
N GLN A 143 -0.73 -11.86 -6.61
CA GLN A 143 -0.83 -13.29 -6.92
C GLN A 143 0.42 -13.84 -7.63
N ILE A 144 1.36 -12.97 -8.01
CA ILE A 144 2.69 -13.40 -8.47
C ILE A 144 3.53 -13.96 -7.33
N TRP A 145 3.22 -13.64 -6.07
CA TRP A 145 3.99 -14.05 -4.91
C TRP A 145 3.62 -15.46 -4.44
N LYS A 146 4.64 -16.22 -4.02
CA LYS A 146 4.48 -17.55 -3.46
C LYS A 146 3.66 -17.45 -2.17
N GLY A 147 2.62 -18.27 -2.06
CA GLY A 147 1.68 -18.28 -0.94
C GLY A 147 0.34 -17.62 -1.26
N ALA A 148 0.32 -16.70 -2.24
CA ALA A 148 -0.93 -16.10 -2.70
C ALA A 148 -1.79 -17.11 -3.47
N LYS A 149 -3.11 -17.02 -3.27
CA LYS A 149 -4.09 -17.80 -4.06
C LYS A 149 -3.89 -17.53 -5.56
N ARG A 150 -3.72 -18.60 -6.32
CA ARG A 150 -3.55 -18.52 -7.78
C ARG A 150 -4.87 -18.16 -8.45
N GLY A 151 -4.84 -17.18 -9.35
CA GLY A 151 -5.89 -16.88 -10.33
C GLY A 151 -5.57 -17.43 -11.73
N PRO A 152 -6.46 -17.21 -12.73
CA PRO A 152 -6.33 -17.74 -14.09
C PRO A 152 -5.04 -17.33 -14.82
N LEU A 153 -4.56 -16.11 -14.59
CA LEU A 153 -3.32 -15.59 -15.18
C LEU A 153 -2.08 -15.77 -14.29
N SER A 154 -2.15 -16.67 -13.29
CA SER A 154 -1.00 -16.85 -12.40
C SER A 154 0.16 -17.43 -13.17
N PRO A 155 1.38 -16.90 -12.99
CA PRO A 155 2.55 -17.50 -13.61
C PRO A 155 2.67 -18.96 -13.18
N SER A 156 3.14 -19.83 -14.09
CA SER A 156 3.38 -21.25 -13.79
C SER A 156 4.19 -21.39 -12.49
N LYS A 157 5.20 -20.54 -12.30
CA LYS A 157 5.98 -20.41 -11.06
C LYS A 157 5.79 -19.03 -10.42
N GLN A 158 5.26 -19.01 -9.20
CA GLN A 158 5.24 -17.81 -8.36
C GLN A 158 6.64 -17.45 -7.85
N LEU A 159 6.86 -16.17 -7.60
CA LEU A 159 8.11 -15.58 -7.11
C LEU A 159 8.12 -15.51 -5.58
N ARG A 160 9.30 -15.49 -4.94
CA ARG A 160 9.39 -15.27 -3.49
C ARG A 160 9.74 -13.82 -3.21
N LEU A 161 9.07 -13.19 -2.26
CA LEU A 161 9.39 -11.84 -1.79
C LEU A 161 10.86 -11.75 -1.30
N SER A 162 11.34 -12.79 -0.64
CA SER A 162 12.72 -12.91 -0.15
C SER A 162 13.78 -12.81 -1.25
N ASP A 163 13.46 -13.26 -2.48
CA ASP A 163 14.39 -13.17 -3.63
C ASP A 163 14.68 -11.71 -3.99
N PHE A 164 13.83 -10.78 -3.54
CA PHE A 164 13.94 -9.34 -3.76
C PHE A 164 14.22 -8.57 -2.46
N GLY A 165 14.54 -9.24 -1.35
CA GLY A 165 14.74 -8.60 -0.04
C GLY A 165 13.48 -7.89 0.49
N LEU A 166 12.29 -8.33 0.07
CA LEU A 166 11.01 -7.87 0.58
C LEU A 166 10.54 -8.81 1.69
N LYS A 167 10.00 -8.24 2.78
CA LYS A 167 9.49 -8.96 3.94
C LYS A 167 8.08 -9.49 3.71
N ASP A 168 7.18 -8.65 3.21
CA ASP A 168 5.79 -9.01 3.01
C ASP A 168 5.11 -8.22 1.89
N GLU A 169 3.94 -8.70 1.47
CA GLU A 169 2.97 -8.04 0.61
C GLU A 169 1.79 -7.58 1.48
N VAL A 170 1.57 -6.27 1.56
CA VAL A 170 0.70 -5.68 2.60
C VAL A 170 -0.78 -6.04 2.46
N TYR A 171 -1.22 -6.51 1.29
CA TYR A 171 -2.57 -7.07 1.11
C TYR A 171 -2.78 -8.39 1.86
N LEU A 172 -1.70 -9.09 2.22
CA LEU A 172 -1.72 -10.43 2.80
C LEU A 172 -1.51 -10.40 4.32
N MET A 173 -1.23 -9.22 4.87
CA MET A 173 -1.10 -9.01 6.31
C MET A 173 -2.45 -9.11 7.04
N PRO A 174 -2.48 -9.68 8.26
CA PRO A 174 -3.70 -10.12 8.93
C PRO A 174 -4.46 -8.99 9.66
N PHE A 175 -4.73 -7.87 9.00
CA PHE A 175 -5.50 -6.77 9.58
C PHE A 175 -6.95 -7.15 9.81
N ASN A 176 -7.53 -6.72 10.93
CA ASN A 176 -8.92 -6.95 11.26
C ASN A 176 -9.86 -5.92 10.63
N TYR A 177 -9.35 -4.72 10.36
CA TYR A 177 -10.06 -3.65 9.66
C TYR A 177 -9.23 -3.16 8.48
N TYR A 178 -9.92 -2.77 7.43
CA TYR A 178 -9.30 -2.16 6.27
C TYR A 178 -10.21 -1.07 5.75
N TRP A 179 -9.69 0.13 5.55
CA TRP A 179 -10.39 1.24 4.92
C TRP A 179 -9.58 1.75 3.75
N SER A 180 -10.25 2.05 2.64
CA SER A 180 -9.59 2.46 1.41
C SER A 180 -10.44 3.45 0.62
N GLU A 181 -9.82 4.53 0.14
CA GLU A 181 -10.45 5.46 -0.81
C GLU A 181 -10.20 5.09 -2.30
N SER A 182 -9.83 3.84 -2.59
CA SER A 182 -9.54 3.41 -3.97
C SER A 182 -10.74 3.58 -4.91
N GLY A 183 -10.50 4.23 -6.04
CA GLY A 183 -11.55 4.51 -7.04
C GLY A 183 -12.48 5.65 -6.67
N ASN A 184 -12.03 6.59 -5.82
CA ASN A 184 -12.79 7.76 -5.35
C ASN A 184 -14.07 7.39 -4.59
N LYS A 185 -14.07 6.21 -3.96
CA LYS A 185 -15.13 5.72 -3.09
C LYS A 185 -14.48 5.06 -1.89
N TRP A 186 -15.07 5.26 -0.72
CA TRP A 186 -14.68 4.51 0.45
C TRP A 186 -15.11 3.06 0.31
N ARG A 187 -14.23 2.16 0.73
CA ARG A 187 -14.45 0.73 0.82
C ARG A 187 -13.82 0.23 2.09
N GLY A 188 -14.41 -0.76 2.73
CA GLY A 188 -13.81 -1.32 3.92
C GLY A 188 -14.77 -1.86 4.95
N GLY A 189 -14.29 -1.88 6.19
CA GLY A 189 -15.00 -2.39 7.35
C GLY A 189 -14.19 -3.46 8.06
N ARG A 190 -14.87 -4.20 8.94
CA ARG A 190 -14.30 -5.38 9.58
C ARG A 190 -14.04 -6.46 8.53
N VAL A 191 -12.82 -6.96 8.50
CA VAL A 191 -12.37 -8.00 7.59
C VAL A 191 -12.34 -9.31 8.37
N PRO A 192 -13.24 -10.27 8.09
CA PRO A 192 -13.07 -11.61 8.64
C PRO A 192 -11.71 -12.14 8.18
N PHE A 193 -10.92 -12.69 9.11
CA PHE A 193 -9.66 -13.31 8.74
C PHE A 193 -9.94 -14.57 7.93
N VAL A 194 -9.97 -14.45 6.61
CA VAL A 194 -10.16 -15.58 5.68
C VAL A 194 -8.84 -15.93 5.00
N GLY A 195 -7.74 -16.02 5.76
CA GLY A 195 -6.41 -16.38 5.20
C GLY A 195 -6.03 -15.60 3.93
N TRP A 196 -5.28 -16.23 3.03
CA TRP A 196 -4.78 -15.66 1.76
C TRP A 196 -5.87 -15.42 0.69
N PHE A 197 -7.13 -15.23 1.09
CA PHE A 197 -8.25 -15.07 0.17
C PHE A 197 -8.62 -13.60 -0.05
N GLU A 198 -9.17 -13.36 -1.22
CA GLU A 198 -9.50 -12.05 -1.75
C GLU A 198 -10.38 -11.26 -0.78
N ARG A 199 -9.94 -10.03 -0.47
CA ARG A 199 -10.77 -9.06 0.22
C ARG A 199 -11.74 -8.45 -0.80
N ASP A 200 -13.00 -8.89 -0.78
CA ASP A 200 -14.08 -8.16 -1.43
C ASP A 200 -14.65 -7.15 -0.43
N PHE A 201 -14.47 -5.87 -0.74
CA PHE A 201 -14.95 -4.79 0.11
C PHE A 201 -16.24 -4.22 -0.47
N SER A 202 -17.25 -4.08 0.39
CA SER A 202 -18.40 -3.25 0.11
C SER A 202 -17.98 -1.79 -0.05
N PHE A 203 -18.73 -1.05 -0.87
CA PHE A 203 -18.65 0.40 -0.85
C PHE A 203 -19.25 0.93 0.45
N LEU A 204 -18.58 1.92 1.03
CA LEU A 204 -19.05 2.66 2.17
C LEU A 204 -19.40 4.07 1.72
N ASN A 205 -20.58 4.55 2.11
CA ASN A 205 -20.83 5.98 2.16
C ASN A 205 -20.12 6.59 3.40
N THR A 206 -20.21 7.91 3.57
CA THR A 206 -19.55 8.60 4.69
C THR A 206 -20.04 8.11 6.05
N GLU A 207 -21.34 7.98 6.24
CA GLU A 207 -21.95 7.49 7.49
C GLU A 207 -21.44 6.08 7.84
N GLN A 208 -21.46 5.15 6.89
CA GLN A 208 -20.97 3.79 7.06
C GLN A 208 -19.47 3.71 7.39
N LEU A 209 -18.67 4.64 6.87
CA LEU A 209 -17.25 4.76 7.25
C LEU A 209 -17.13 5.19 8.72
N HIS A 210 -17.88 6.20 9.14
CA HIS A 210 -17.88 6.68 10.53
C HIS A 210 -18.39 5.60 11.51
N ASP A 211 -19.45 4.88 11.15
CA ASP A 211 -19.97 3.77 11.96
C ASP A 211 -18.92 2.68 12.13
N SER A 212 -18.23 2.32 11.04
CA SER A 212 -17.16 1.31 11.09
C SER A 212 -15.97 1.75 11.95
N ILE A 213 -15.61 3.03 11.93
CA ILE A 213 -14.53 3.56 12.78
C ILE A 213 -14.97 3.62 14.24
N THR A 214 -16.24 3.97 14.50
CA THR A 214 -16.81 3.95 15.85
C THR A 214 -16.81 2.54 16.43
N GLU A 215 -17.18 1.53 15.62
CA GLU A 215 -17.11 0.11 16.00
C GLU A 215 -15.66 -0.28 16.33
N PHE A 216 -14.69 0.04 15.48
CA PHE A 216 -13.26 -0.22 15.72
C PHE A 216 -12.76 0.46 17.01
N ASN A 217 -13.20 1.69 17.27
CA ASN A 217 -12.80 2.44 18.46
C ASN A 217 -13.30 1.81 19.76
N GLN A 218 -14.39 1.03 19.73
CA GLN A 218 -14.90 0.29 20.89
C GLN A 218 -14.18 -1.04 21.15
N MET A 219 -13.37 -1.52 20.20
CA MET A 219 -12.65 -2.79 20.33
C MET A 219 -11.26 -2.62 20.97
N GLU A 220 -10.79 -3.71 21.57
CA GLU A 220 -9.41 -3.87 22.06
C GLU A 220 -8.67 -4.92 21.22
N ASN A 221 -7.33 -4.89 21.24
CA ASN A 221 -6.48 -5.89 20.61
C ASN A 221 -6.76 -6.10 19.10
N ILE A 222 -7.07 -5.00 18.40
CA ILE A 222 -7.57 -4.99 17.02
C ILE A 222 -6.65 -4.17 16.11
N SER A 223 -6.42 -4.61 14.89
CA SER A 223 -5.54 -3.91 13.93
C SER A 223 -6.32 -3.40 12.72
N ALA A 224 -5.97 -2.20 12.27
CA ALA A 224 -6.52 -1.58 11.08
C ALA A 224 -5.44 -1.16 10.08
N GLN A 225 -5.82 -1.13 8.81
CA GLN A 225 -5.04 -0.50 7.76
C GLN A 225 -5.87 0.53 7.01
N LEU A 226 -5.31 1.72 6.82
CA LEU A 226 -5.89 2.79 6.01
C LEU A 226 -5.08 2.94 4.71
N LEU A 227 -5.74 2.82 3.56
CA LEU A 227 -5.17 3.09 2.24
C LEU A 227 -5.75 4.37 1.63
N THR A 228 -4.87 5.29 1.28
CA THR A 228 -5.21 6.53 0.56
C THR A 228 -4.30 6.74 -0.66
N HIS A 229 -4.65 7.67 -1.54
CA HIS A 229 -3.86 8.00 -2.73
C HIS A 229 -3.57 9.51 -2.74
N PRO A 230 -2.30 9.93 -2.73
CA PRO A 230 -1.95 11.34 -2.87
C PRO A 230 -2.41 11.87 -4.25
N LYS A 231 -3.24 12.92 -4.25
CA LYS A 231 -3.86 13.53 -5.43
C LYS A 231 -3.84 15.05 -5.32
#